data_AF-A0A429AU62-F1
#
_entry.id   AF-A0A429AU62-F1
#
_cell.length_a   1.000
_cell.length_b   1.000
_cell.length_c   1.000
_cell.angle_alpha   90.00
_cell.angle_beta   90.00
_cell.angle_gamma   90.00
#
_symmetry.space_group_name_H-M   'P 1'
#
loop_
_entity.id
_entity.type
_entity.pdbx_description
1 polymer ?
#
loop_
_entity_poly.entity_id
_entity_poly.type
_entity_poly.pdbx_seq_one_letter_code
_entity_poly.pdbx_strand_id
1 'polypeptide(L)'
;MALRTPRGLLAIATATVALIVTTGSASATDTAPTLAGPQARLFMVNPVQSSGDQSLTDSKDAAAAVPATAYATVALRNLDGSGGLSGRWASVRSDTGASARIADATSYNRHDDQFEQVMAYFWVNEAQEYLQSLGFGSELPGANDRVQPVRINQWGADNSFFTDKKAEIRFGKGGVDDAEDAEVVLHEYGHAVHHAQVPGFGTSVEAGSIGEAFGDYLAVAVGEHAAERYGWPLKADVACVADWDSVTYSNAPHCLRRIDSDKTYADRIGEVHADGEIWSRALLDIRTALGPRIADRIIVNAQFGFSPDTSFTAAAQTTVATAQKMYGKGAANAVRAAFQARAIPGLT
;
A
#
# COMPACT_ATOMS: atom_id res chain seq x y z
N MET A 1 24.95 16.02 85.19
CA MET A 1 25.91 16.74 84.32
C MET A 1 26.28 15.81 83.17
N ALA A 2 26.07 16.28 81.94
CA ALA A 2 26.45 15.69 80.64
C ALA A 2 25.77 14.37 80.17
N LEU A 3 25.14 14.49 78.99
CA LEU A 3 24.41 13.48 78.22
C LEU A 3 25.30 12.31 77.74
N ARG A 4 24.72 11.10 77.68
CA ARG A 4 25.28 9.94 76.95
C ARG A 4 24.38 9.59 75.77
N THR A 5 24.95 9.68 74.57
CA THR A 5 24.43 9.22 73.28
C THR A 5 24.60 7.69 73.13
N PRO A 6 23.76 7.01 72.32
CA PRO A 6 23.69 5.56 72.26
C PRO A 6 24.66 4.93 71.26
N ARG A 7 25.02 3.67 71.52
CA ARG A 7 25.86 2.79 70.69
C ARG A 7 25.03 2.22 69.52
N GLY A 8 25.42 2.55 68.29
CA GLY A 8 24.98 1.86 67.08
C GLY A 8 25.92 0.69 66.73
N LEU A 9 25.33 -0.45 66.38
CA LEU A 9 26.00 -1.65 65.90
C LEU A 9 26.34 -1.54 64.41
N LEU A 10 27.51 -2.08 64.06
CA LEU A 10 28.02 -2.27 62.71
C LEU A 10 27.10 -3.14 61.85
N ALA A 11 26.83 -2.70 60.62
CA ALA A 11 26.49 -3.56 59.50
C ALA A 11 27.45 -3.25 58.33
N ILE A 12 28.04 -4.31 57.79
CA ILE A 12 29.08 -4.31 56.76
C ILE A 12 28.50 -3.82 55.43
N ALA A 13 29.04 -2.75 54.88
CA ALA A 13 28.69 -2.24 53.56
C ALA A 13 29.52 -2.94 52.48
N THR A 14 28.86 -3.78 51.68
CA THR A 14 29.37 -4.26 50.38
C THR A 14 29.29 -3.12 49.37
N ALA A 15 30.45 -2.73 48.81
CA ALA A 15 30.52 -1.74 47.75
C ALA A 15 30.08 -2.36 46.41
N THR A 16 28.86 -2.04 45.96
CA THR A 16 28.45 -2.18 44.56
C THR A 16 28.56 -0.83 43.88
N VAL A 17 29.48 -0.74 42.92
CA VAL A 17 29.62 0.41 42.02
C VAL A 17 28.40 0.45 41.12
N ALA A 18 27.51 1.42 41.33
CA ALA A 18 26.43 1.72 40.41
C ALA A 18 26.99 2.49 39.21
N LEU A 19 27.07 1.85 38.04
CA LEU A 19 27.24 2.57 36.77
C LEU A 19 25.95 3.36 36.51
N ILE A 20 26.04 4.68 36.64
CA ILE A 20 25.04 5.60 36.10
C ILE A 20 25.24 5.62 34.58
N VAL A 21 24.43 4.87 33.86
CA VAL A 21 24.31 5.02 32.40
C VAL A 21 23.32 6.15 32.16
N THR A 22 23.83 7.32 31.80
CA THR A 22 23.00 8.40 31.24
C THR A 22 22.42 7.90 29.91
N THR A 23 21.13 7.60 29.89
CA THR A 23 20.37 7.34 28.67
C THR A 23 20.36 8.61 27.84
N GLY A 24 21.24 8.67 26.83
CA GLY A 24 21.15 9.67 25.79
C GLY A 24 19.86 9.47 25.02
N SER A 25 18.98 10.46 25.06
CA SER A 25 17.83 10.54 24.16
C SER A 25 18.36 10.56 22.73
N ALA A 26 18.21 9.45 22.01
CA ALA A 26 18.44 9.44 20.58
C ALA A 26 17.32 10.26 19.93
N SER A 27 17.59 11.53 19.66
CA SER A 27 16.81 12.31 18.72
C SER A 27 16.91 11.62 17.35
N ALA A 28 15.82 11.01 16.91
CA ALA A 28 15.67 10.60 15.53
C ALA A 28 15.73 11.88 14.68
N THR A 29 16.86 12.12 14.04
CA THR A 29 16.93 13.06 12.92
C THR A 29 16.29 12.35 11.75
N ASP A 30 15.03 12.68 11.47
CA ASP A 30 14.38 12.43 10.18
C ASP A 30 15.13 13.22 9.11
N THR A 31 16.18 12.61 8.58
CA THR A 31 16.76 13.01 7.31
C THR A 31 16.15 12.12 6.25
N ALA A 32 15.40 12.73 5.32
CA ALA A 32 14.93 12.08 4.10
C ALA A 32 16.06 11.20 3.51
N PRO A 33 15.75 9.97 3.05
CA PRO A 33 16.79 9.05 2.62
C PRO A 33 17.62 9.68 1.51
N THR A 34 18.93 9.74 1.72
CA THR A 34 19.93 10.14 0.73
C THR A 34 19.69 9.42 -0.61
N LEU A 35 19.74 10.19 -1.70
CA LEU A 35 19.60 9.85 -3.13
C LEU A 35 20.65 8.84 -3.63
N ALA A 36 20.79 7.69 -2.97
CA ALA A 36 21.73 6.66 -3.37
C ALA A 36 21.08 5.74 -4.41
N GLY A 37 21.34 5.99 -5.69
CA GLY A 37 20.92 5.13 -6.79
C GLY A 37 20.65 5.91 -8.08
N PRO A 38 20.42 5.22 -9.21
CA PRO A 38 19.94 5.86 -10.43
C PRO A 38 18.61 6.58 -10.17
N GLN A 39 18.47 7.79 -10.72
CA GLN A 39 17.28 8.61 -10.55
C GLN A 39 16.24 8.32 -11.64
N ALA A 40 14.97 8.54 -11.33
CA ALA A 40 13.85 8.43 -12.26
C ALA A 40 12.83 9.54 -12.03
N ARG A 41 12.12 9.92 -13.10
CA ARG A 41 10.97 10.83 -13.03
C ARG A 41 9.68 10.01 -12.95
N LEU A 42 8.78 10.37 -12.05
CA LEU A 42 7.48 9.73 -11.84
C LEU A 42 6.39 10.75 -11.48
N PHE A 43 5.13 10.35 -11.49
CA PHE A 43 4.04 11.09 -10.86
C PHE A 43 3.99 10.86 -9.35
N MET A 44 3.74 11.92 -8.58
CA MET A 44 3.53 11.83 -7.13
C MET A 44 2.16 11.23 -6.83
N VAL A 45 2.12 9.91 -6.61
CA VAL A 45 0.90 9.08 -6.65
C VAL A 45 0.29 9.13 -8.06
N ASN A 46 -0.40 10.20 -8.38
CA ASN A 46 -0.88 10.52 -9.71
C ASN A 46 -1.05 12.05 -9.84
N PRO A 47 -1.28 12.60 -11.05
CA PRO A 47 -1.34 14.04 -11.24
C PRO A 47 -2.61 14.70 -10.69
N VAL A 48 -3.75 14.02 -10.61
CA VAL A 48 -4.97 14.57 -10.00
C VAL A 48 -4.78 14.69 -8.50
N GLN A 49 -4.29 13.63 -7.85
CA GLN A 49 -4.01 13.59 -6.43
C GLN A 49 -2.99 14.65 -6.00
N SER A 50 -1.86 14.78 -6.71
CA SER A 50 -0.80 15.74 -6.32
C SER A 50 -1.12 17.21 -6.60
N SER A 51 -2.00 17.48 -7.57
CA SER A 51 -2.37 18.85 -7.97
C SER A 51 -3.70 19.33 -7.36
N GLY A 52 -4.64 18.41 -7.12
CA GLY A 52 -6.04 18.68 -6.82
C GLY A 52 -6.85 19.12 -8.05
N ASP A 53 -6.26 19.07 -9.25
CA ASP A 53 -6.87 19.57 -10.48
C ASP A 53 -7.75 18.49 -11.13
N GLN A 54 -9.05 18.60 -10.90
CA GLN A 54 -10.09 17.74 -11.47
C GLN A 54 -10.41 18.07 -12.95
N SER A 55 -9.69 19.02 -13.57
CA SER A 55 -9.86 19.38 -14.99
C SER A 55 -8.80 18.79 -15.91
N LEU A 56 -7.84 18.04 -15.36
CA LEU A 56 -6.85 17.32 -16.15
C LEU A 56 -7.54 16.31 -17.06
N THR A 57 -6.96 16.11 -18.24
CA THR A 57 -7.44 15.14 -19.23
C THR A 57 -6.25 14.44 -19.83
N ASP A 58 -6.41 13.18 -20.26
CA ASP A 58 -5.35 12.43 -20.93
C ASP A 58 -4.77 13.21 -22.13
N SER A 59 -5.61 13.75 -23.02
CA SER A 59 -5.15 14.47 -24.21
C SER A 59 -4.15 13.66 -25.08
N LYS A 60 -4.32 12.33 -25.15
CA LYS A 60 -3.51 11.39 -25.94
C LYS A 60 -2.03 11.44 -25.60
N ASP A 61 -1.70 11.22 -24.34
CA ASP A 61 -0.31 11.19 -23.84
C ASP A 61 0.47 12.49 -24.07
N ALA A 62 -0.23 13.61 -24.28
CA ALA A 62 0.43 14.89 -24.42
C ALA A 62 1.12 15.26 -23.10
N ALA A 63 2.44 15.43 -23.15
CA ALA A 63 3.24 15.84 -21.99
C ALA A 63 2.74 17.15 -21.35
N ALA A 64 2.17 18.05 -22.15
CA ALA A 64 1.64 19.33 -21.70
C ALA A 64 0.27 19.22 -20.99
N ALA A 65 -0.39 18.06 -21.02
CA ALA A 65 -1.67 17.83 -20.37
C ALA A 65 -1.56 17.79 -18.84
N VAL A 66 -0.35 17.54 -18.32
CA VAL A 66 -0.06 17.43 -16.90
C VAL A 66 1.01 18.44 -16.50
N PRO A 67 0.82 19.23 -15.43
CA PRO A 67 1.81 20.22 -15.02
C PRO A 67 3.09 19.57 -14.51
N ALA A 68 4.24 20.21 -14.75
CA ALA A 68 5.54 19.75 -14.25
C ALA A 68 5.58 19.56 -12.72
N THR A 69 4.72 20.26 -11.98
CA THR A 69 4.58 20.16 -10.52
C THR A 69 3.91 18.87 -10.03
N ALA A 70 3.36 18.04 -10.92
CA ALA A 70 2.85 16.71 -10.59
C ALA A 70 3.96 15.63 -10.59
N TYR A 71 5.14 15.96 -11.14
CA TYR A 71 6.26 15.04 -11.22
C TYR A 71 7.22 15.19 -10.04
N ALA A 72 7.82 14.07 -9.63
CA ALA A 72 8.95 14.04 -8.72
C ALA A 72 10.14 13.29 -9.35
N THR A 73 11.34 13.55 -8.82
CA THR A 73 12.54 12.79 -9.14
C THR A 73 12.97 11.98 -7.92
N VAL A 74 13.04 10.65 -8.07
CA VAL A 74 13.31 9.70 -6.99
C VAL A 74 14.42 8.72 -7.36
N ALA A 75 15.04 8.08 -6.37
CA ALA A 75 15.98 7.00 -6.62
C ALA A 75 15.23 5.69 -6.92
N LEU A 76 15.64 4.99 -7.98
CA LEU A 76 15.24 3.61 -8.26
C LEU A 76 16.02 2.66 -7.35
N ARG A 77 15.28 1.93 -6.51
CA ARG A 77 15.84 1.04 -5.49
C ARG A 77 15.76 -0.42 -5.92
N ASN A 78 16.52 -1.28 -5.23
CA ASN A 78 16.49 -2.73 -5.38
C ASN A 78 16.85 -3.29 -6.77
N LEU A 79 17.51 -2.51 -7.62
CA LEU A 79 17.98 -2.93 -8.94
C LEU A 79 19.01 -4.07 -8.85
N ASP A 80 18.96 -5.00 -9.81
CA ASP A 80 19.87 -6.16 -9.88
C ASP A 80 21.19 -5.90 -10.63
N GLY A 81 21.36 -4.71 -11.20
CA GLY A 81 22.53 -4.32 -11.98
C GLY A 81 22.53 -4.78 -13.44
N SER A 82 21.44 -5.38 -13.95
CA SER A 82 21.30 -5.82 -15.36
C SER A 82 21.21 -4.67 -16.37
N GLY A 83 20.96 -3.44 -15.90
CA GLY A 83 20.77 -2.26 -16.75
C GLY A 83 19.31 -1.99 -17.16
N GLY A 84 18.40 -2.93 -16.89
CA GLY A 84 16.96 -2.76 -17.06
C GLY A 84 16.21 -2.62 -15.73
N LEU A 85 14.89 -2.42 -15.80
CA LEU A 85 14.00 -2.36 -14.64
C LEU A 85 13.73 -3.76 -14.05
N SER A 86 14.77 -4.38 -13.54
CA SER A 86 14.75 -5.67 -12.82
C SER A 86 15.47 -5.56 -11.49
N GLY A 87 14.96 -6.26 -10.49
CA GLY A 87 15.43 -6.12 -9.13
C GLY A 87 14.89 -7.18 -8.18
N ARG A 88 15.14 -6.97 -6.88
CA ARG A 88 14.76 -7.88 -5.79
C ARG A 88 13.24 -8.12 -5.72
N TRP A 89 12.44 -7.09 -5.96
CA TRP A 89 10.98 -7.13 -5.76
C TRP A 89 10.17 -6.96 -7.03
N ALA A 90 10.73 -6.37 -8.08
CA ALA A 90 10.03 -6.11 -9.33
C ALA A 90 10.88 -6.51 -10.54
N SER A 91 10.23 -7.04 -11.57
CA SER A 91 10.83 -7.19 -12.89
C SER A 91 9.85 -6.76 -13.97
N VAL A 92 10.11 -5.59 -14.55
CA VAL A 92 9.26 -5.01 -15.60
C VAL A 92 9.78 -5.42 -16.97
N ARG A 93 8.85 -5.82 -17.84
CA ARG A 93 9.11 -6.11 -19.25
C ARG A 93 8.06 -5.40 -20.12
N SER A 94 8.49 -4.92 -21.27
CA SER A 94 7.58 -4.49 -22.35
C SER A 94 7.16 -5.73 -23.14
N ASP A 95 5.86 -5.95 -23.33
CA ASP A 95 5.38 -6.90 -24.35
C ASP A 95 5.38 -6.25 -25.75
N THR A 96 5.31 -4.92 -25.79
CA THR A 96 5.34 -4.09 -27.02
C THR A 96 6.21 -2.86 -26.79
N GLY A 97 6.90 -2.39 -27.82
CA GLY A 97 7.76 -1.21 -27.73
C GLY A 97 9.12 -1.45 -27.08
N ALA A 98 9.86 -0.37 -26.84
CA ALA A 98 11.20 -0.43 -26.26
C ALA A 98 11.14 -0.51 -24.73
N SER A 99 12.01 -1.35 -24.14
CA SER A 99 12.18 -1.39 -22.69
C SER A 99 12.85 -0.11 -22.17
N ALA A 100 12.40 0.34 -21.00
CA ALA A 100 13.00 1.47 -20.30
C ALA A 100 14.47 1.20 -19.97
N ARG A 101 15.32 2.22 -20.16
CA ARG A 101 16.73 2.22 -19.76
C ARG A 101 16.90 3.05 -18.50
N ILE A 102 17.61 2.50 -17.51
CA ILE A 102 17.88 3.21 -16.25
C ILE A 102 18.57 4.56 -16.48
N ALA A 103 19.50 4.63 -17.44
CA ALA A 103 20.25 5.85 -17.75
C ALA A 103 19.36 7.01 -18.23
N ASP A 104 18.21 6.69 -18.81
CA ASP A 104 17.28 7.65 -19.43
C ASP A 104 16.05 7.91 -18.53
N ALA A 105 15.95 7.26 -17.36
CA ALA A 105 14.75 7.23 -16.54
C ALA A 105 14.27 8.60 -16.00
N THR A 106 15.16 9.59 -15.90
CA THR A 106 14.77 10.98 -15.56
C THR A 106 14.20 11.76 -16.73
N SER A 107 14.39 11.27 -17.96
CA SER A 107 14.00 11.95 -19.21
C SER A 107 12.65 11.48 -19.76
N TYR A 108 12.18 10.29 -19.36
CA TYR A 108 10.85 9.79 -19.73
C TYR A 108 9.75 10.61 -19.07
N ASN A 109 8.73 10.98 -19.82
CA ASN A 109 7.46 11.56 -19.33
C ASN A 109 6.31 10.72 -19.86
N ARG A 110 5.07 11.11 -19.52
CA ARG A 110 3.87 10.39 -19.94
C ARG A 110 3.74 10.12 -21.45
N HIS A 111 4.35 10.94 -22.30
CA HIS A 111 4.41 10.66 -23.75
C HIS A 111 5.23 9.41 -24.12
N ASP A 112 6.13 8.97 -23.24
CA ASP A 112 7.05 7.87 -23.48
C ASP A 112 6.53 6.60 -22.79
N ASP A 113 6.34 5.49 -23.52
CA ASP A 113 5.91 4.20 -22.95
C ASP A 113 6.85 3.67 -21.83
N GLN A 114 8.08 4.20 -21.76
CA GLN A 114 9.05 3.85 -20.73
C GLN A 114 8.73 4.51 -19.38
N PHE A 115 7.92 5.58 -19.37
CA PHE A 115 7.49 6.26 -18.16
C PHE A 115 6.59 5.36 -17.30
N GLU A 116 5.62 4.69 -17.91
CA GLU A 116 4.77 3.69 -17.23
C GLU A 116 5.60 2.53 -16.66
N GLN A 117 6.60 2.06 -17.41
CA GLN A 117 7.50 1.00 -16.94
C GLN A 117 8.26 1.44 -15.68
N VAL A 118 8.70 2.71 -15.65
CA VAL A 118 9.37 3.33 -14.49
C VAL A 118 8.40 3.48 -13.31
N MET A 119 7.18 3.96 -13.55
CA MET A 119 6.12 4.05 -12.54
C MET A 119 5.86 2.69 -11.90
N ALA A 120 5.60 1.66 -12.71
CA ALA A 120 5.31 0.32 -12.23
C ALA A 120 6.48 -0.28 -11.45
N TYR A 121 7.72 -0.09 -11.90
CA TYR A 121 8.89 -0.57 -11.15
C TYR A 121 9.00 0.11 -9.79
N PHE A 122 8.83 1.42 -9.72
CA PHE A 122 8.93 2.19 -8.48
C PHE A 122 7.85 1.77 -7.48
N TRP A 123 6.58 1.77 -7.90
CA TRP A 123 5.45 1.54 -6.99
C TRP A 123 5.33 0.10 -6.49
N VAL A 124 5.73 -0.89 -7.29
CA VAL A 124 5.86 -2.28 -6.80
C VAL A 124 6.94 -2.39 -5.72
N ASN A 125 8.07 -1.68 -5.87
CA ASN A 125 9.09 -1.63 -4.83
C ASN A 125 8.62 -0.88 -3.58
N GLU A 126 7.93 0.25 -3.74
CA GLU A 126 7.38 1.03 -2.62
C GLU A 126 6.38 0.19 -1.82
N ALA A 127 5.48 -0.54 -2.49
CA ALA A 127 4.54 -1.46 -1.84
C ALA A 127 5.25 -2.58 -1.06
N GLN A 128 6.26 -3.21 -1.66
CA GLN A 128 6.97 -4.27 -0.98
C GLN A 128 7.79 -3.74 0.21
N GLU A 129 8.44 -2.58 0.08
CA GLU A 129 9.13 -1.93 1.18
C GLU A 129 8.17 -1.51 2.30
N TYR A 130 6.96 -1.08 1.95
CA TYR A 130 5.89 -0.82 2.92
C TYR A 130 5.57 -2.06 3.74
N LEU A 131 5.30 -3.19 3.09
CA LEU A 131 5.03 -4.47 3.76
C LEU A 131 6.20 -4.92 4.64
N GLN A 132 7.44 -4.75 4.18
CA GLN A 132 8.64 -5.05 4.97
C GLN A 132 8.76 -4.13 6.20
N SER A 133 8.42 -2.85 6.08
CA SER A 133 8.41 -1.89 7.20
C SER A 133 7.38 -2.26 8.29
N LEU A 134 6.31 -2.94 7.89
CA LEU A 134 5.31 -3.52 8.78
C LEU A 134 5.78 -4.83 9.42
N GLY A 135 6.95 -5.36 9.06
CA GLY A 135 7.55 -6.56 9.65
C GLY A 135 7.26 -7.86 8.88
N PHE A 136 6.56 -7.82 7.74
CA PHE A 136 6.39 -9.01 6.89
C PHE A 136 7.73 -9.39 6.24
N GLY A 137 8.13 -10.65 6.34
CA GLY A 137 9.46 -11.13 5.90
C GLY A 137 10.54 -11.09 6.99
N SER A 138 10.19 -10.60 8.19
CA SER A 138 11.09 -10.59 9.35
C SER A 138 10.40 -11.04 10.64
N GLU A 139 9.43 -10.28 11.13
CA GLU A 139 8.64 -10.58 12.33
C GLU A 139 7.40 -11.43 12.02
N LEU A 140 6.83 -11.22 10.83
CA LEU A 140 5.64 -11.88 10.32
C LEU A 140 6.01 -12.66 9.03
N PRO A 141 5.22 -13.68 8.62
CA PRO A 141 5.45 -14.39 7.36
C PRO A 141 5.54 -13.42 6.18
N GLY A 142 6.36 -13.70 5.16
CA GLY A 142 6.49 -12.80 4.00
C GLY A 142 5.19 -12.65 3.21
N ALA A 143 4.73 -11.42 2.98
CA ALA A 143 3.58 -11.08 2.14
C ALA A 143 4.10 -10.64 0.76
N ASN A 144 3.85 -11.45 -0.28
CA ASN A 144 4.47 -11.31 -1.62
C ASN A 144 6.00 -11.13 -1.60
N ASP A 145 6.69 -11.83 -0.70
CA ASP A 145 8.15 -11.75 -0.48
C ASP A 145 8.97 -12.43 -1.59
N ARG A 146 8.74 -11.99 -2.83
CA ARG A 146 9.31 -12.51 -4.08
C ARG A 146 9.38 -11.41 -5.13
N VAL A 147 10.07 -11.69 -6.24
CA VAL A 147 10.01 -10.83 -7.43
C VAL A 147 8.59 -10.89 -8.01
N GLN A 148 7.99 -9.72 -8.24
CA GLN A 148 6.74 -9.56 -8.96
C GLN A 148 7.01 -9.23 -10.44
N PRO A 149 6.71 -10.14 -11.38
CA PRO A 149 6.71 -9.85 -12.81
C PRO A 149 5.64 -8.83 -13.15
N VAL A 150 6.02 -7.83 -13.95
CA VAL A 150 5.11 -6.81 -14.49
C VAL A 150 5.30 -6.72 -15.99
N ARG A 151 4.20 -6.62 -16.72
CA ARG A 151 4.17 -6.42 -18.17
C ARG A 151 3.36 -5.20 -18.53
N ILE A 152 3.97 -4.30 -19.28
CA ILE A 152 3.28 -3.17 -19.91
C ILE A 152 2.90 -3.61 -21.32
N ASN A 153 1.59 -3.58 -21.63
CA ASN A 153 1.06 -3.95 -22.94
C ASN A 153 0.49 -2.71 -23.62
N GLN A 154 1.03 -2.29 -24.77
CA GLN A 154 0.49 -1.14 -25.53
C GLN A 154 -0.81 -1.44 -26.28
N TRP A 155 -1.51 -2.51 -25.94
CA TRP A 155 -2.80 -2.73 -26.56
C TRP A 155 -3.81 -1.83 -25.84
N GLY A 156 -4.42 -0.89 -26.58
CA GLY A 156 -5.27 0.19 -26.05
C GLY A 156 -6.60 -0.23 -25.43
N ALA A 157 -6.63 -1.36 -24.72
CA ALA A 157 -7.66 -1.65 -23.74
C ALA A 157 -7.34 -0.88 -22.45
N ASP A 158 -8.38 -0.27 -21.88
CA ASP A 158 -8.40 0.37 -20.57
C ASP A 158 -8.72 -0.73 -19.55
N ASN A 159 -7.68 -1.47 -19.12
CA ASN A 159 -7.83 -2.61 -18.22
C ASN A 159 -6.48 -3.14 -17.72
N SER A 160 -6.28 -3.07 -16.41
CA SER A 160 -5.20 -3.75 -15.70
C SER A 160 -5.69 -5.06 -15.08
N PHE A 161 -4.76 -5.99 -14.79
CA PHE A 161 -5.05 -7.18 -14.00
C PHE A 161 -3.78 -7.91 -13.53
N PHE A 162 -3.86 -8.51 -12.35
CA PHE A 162 -3.03 -9.62 -11.95
C PHE A 162 -3.55 -10.94 -12.56
N THR A 163 -2.63 -11.82 -12.97
CA THR A 163 -2.97 -13.19 -13.35
C THR A 163 -2.08 -14.23 -12.67
N ASP A 164 -2.73 -15.23 -12.10
CA ASP A 164 -2.09 -16.44 -11.55
C ASP A 164 -1.23 -17.17 -12.60
N LYS A 165 -1.51 -16.98 -13.89
CA LYS A 165 -0.68 -17.51 -14.97
C LYS A 165 0.64 -16.73 -15.05
N LYS A 166 1.71 -17.32 -14.51
CA LYS A 166 3.04 -16.70 -14.30
C LYS A 166 3.09 -15.70 -13.16
N ALA A 167 2.02 -15.57 -12.37
CA ALA A 167 1.90 -14.62 -11.27
C ALA A 167 2.34 -13.21 -11.69
N GLU A 168 1.82 -12.71 -12.80
CA GLU A 168 2.25 -11.46 -13.42
C GLU A 168 1.15 -10.40 -13.37
N ILE A 169 1.56 -9.14 -13.21
CA ILE A 169 0.67 -7.98 -13.35
C ILE A 169 0.78 -7.47 -14.79
N ARG A 170 -0.36 -7.11 -15.38
CA ARG A 170 -0.46 -6.56 -16.74
C ARG A 170 -1.21 -5.23 -16.69
N PHE A 171 -0.69 -4.24 -17.39
CA PHE A 171 -1.31 -2.93 -17.54
C PHE A 171 -1.69 -2.67 -19.00
N GLY A 172 -2.85 -2.04 -19.19
CA GLY A 172 -3.38 -1.54 -20.45
C GLY A 172 -2.91 -0.11 -20.76
N LYS A 173 -3.52 0.46 -21.79
CA LYS A 173 -3.20 1.78 -22.39
C LYS A 173 -4.44 2.53 -22.89
N GLY A 174 -5.59 2.23 -22.29
CA GLY A 174 -6.86 2.74 -22.79
C GLY A 174 -7.24 4.00 -22.05
N GLY A 175 -7.40 5.11 -22.76
CA GLY A 175 -7.67 6.38 -22.10
C GLY A 175 -6.39 6.95 -21.51
N VAL A 176 -6.29 7.01 -20.19
CA VAL A 176 -5.02 7.21 -19.50
C VAL A 176 -4.29 5.88 -19.52
N ASP A 177 -2.98 5.89 -19.75
CA ASP A 177 -2.15 4.70 -19.58
C ASP A 177 -2.22 4.21 -18.11
N ASP A 178 -2.79 3.02 -17.85
CA ASP A 178 -3.15 2.55 -16.50
C ASP A 178 -1.99 2.65 -15.49
N ALA A 179 -0.76 2.42 -15.95
CA ALA A 179 0.45 2.48 -15.13
C ALA A 179 0.99 3.90 -14.89
N GLU A 180 0.32 4.95 -15.39
CA GLU A 180 0.51 6.34 -14.97
C GLU A 180 -0.15 6.63 -13.62
N ASP A 181 -1.11 5.82 -13.18
CA ASP A 181 -1.73 5.96 -11.87
C ASP A 181 -1.12 4.96 -10.87
N ALA A 182 -0.44 5.46 -9.84
CA ALA A 182 0.14 4.60 -8.81
C ALA A 182 -0.92 3.72 -8.14
N GLU A 183 -2.13 4.21 -7.98
CA GLU A 183 -3.18 3.50 -7.25
C GLU A 183 -3.66 2.27 -8.03
N VAL A 184 -3.67 2.34 -9.37
CA VAL A 184 -3.91 1.18 -10.24
C VAL A 184 -2.77 0.17 -10.12
N VAL A 185 -1.51 0.63 -10.13
CA VAL A 185 -0.36 -0.27 -9.94
C VAL A 185 -0.42 -1.02 -8.60
N LEU A 186 -0.76 -0.29 -7.54
CA LEU A 186 -0.82 -0.81 -6.19
C LEU A 186 -2.03 -1.72 -5.96
N HIS A 187 -3.17 -1.43 -6.59
CA HIS A 187 -4.35 -2.29 -6.58
C HIS A 187 -4.00 -3.68 -7.12
N GLU A 188 -3.36 -3.76 -8.29
CA GLU A 188 -2.93 -5.03 -8.87
C GLU A 188 -1.85 -5.74 -8.05
N TYR A 189 -0.98 -4.97 -7.41
CA TYR A 189 -0.04 -5.53 -6.44
C TYR A 189 -0.76 -6.15 -5.23
N GLY A 190 -1.89 -5.58 -4.80
CA GLY A 190 -2.77 -6.15 -3.78
C GLY A 190 -3.29 -7.54 -4.15
N HIS A 191 -3.70 -7.76 -5.40
CA HIS A 191 -4.04 -9.10 -5.89
C HIS A 191 -2.83 -10.06 -5.84
N ALA A 192 -1.64 -9.59 -6.21
CA ALA A 192 -0.43 -10.40 -6.14
C ALA A 192 -0.08 -10.81 -4.69
N VAL A 193 -0.32 -9.93 -3.72
CA VAL A 193 -0.20 -10.20 -2.29
C VAL A 193 -1.21 -11.26 -1.86
N HIS A 194 -2.49 -11.11 -2.19
CA HIS A 194 -3.49 -12.12 -1.88
C HIS A 194 -3.16 -13.48 -2.48
N HIS A 195 -2.78 -13.55 -3.76
CA HIS A 195 -2.39 -14.80 -4.40
C HIS A 195 -1.15 -15.42 -3.74
N ALA A 196 -0.19 -14.62 -3.28
CA ALA A 196 0.99 -15.12 -2.57
C ALA A 196 0.65 -15.76 -1.21
N GLN A 197 -0.35 -15.22 -0.50
CA GLN A 197 -0.77 -15.70 0.81
C GLN A 197 -1.76 -16.87 0.70
N VAL A 198 -2.68 -16.78 -0.27
CA VAL A 198 -3.76 -17.73 -0.51
C VAL A 198 -3.86 -18.00 -2.02
N PRO A 199 -3.10 -18.98 -2.54
CA PRO A 199 -3.15 -19.31 -3.97
C PRO A 199 -4.57 -19.67 -4.42
N GLY A 200 -5.03 -19.03 -5.50
CA GLY A 200 -6.38 -19.19 -6.03
C GLY A 200 -7.46 -18.39 -5.29
N PHE A 201 -7.11 -17.38 -4.49
CA PHE A 201 -8.09 -16.50 -3.84
C PHE A 201 -9.08 -15.86 -4.83
N GLY A 202 -10.33 -15.68 -4.41
CA GLY A 202 -11.37 -15.03 -5.21
C GLY A 202 -12.30 -16.00 -5.96
N THR A 203 -12.46 -17.25 -5.49
CA THR A 203 -13.33 -18.24 -6.16
C THR A 203 -14.83 -18.05 -5.90
N SER A 204 -15.19 -17.15 -4.99
CA SER A 204 -16.57 -16.73 -4.71
C SER A 204 -16.69 -15.22 -4.88
N VAL A 205 -17.91 -14.70 -5.05
CA VAL A 205 -18.13 -13.24 -5.15
C VAL A 205 -17.59 -12.53 -3.92
N GLU A 206 -17.84 -13.04 -2.71
CA GLU A 206 -17.33 -12.40 -1.50
C GLU A 206 -15.81 -12.47 -1.40
N ALA A 207 -15.17 -13.58 -1.77
CA ALA A 207 -13.71 -13.65 -1.80
C ALA A 207 -13.14 -12.69 -2.84
N GLY A 208 -13.77 -12.59 -4.01
CA GLY A 208 -13.41 -11.62 -5.05
C GLY A 208 -13.52 -10.19 -4.53
N SER A 209 -14.63 -9.84 -3.88
CA SER A 209 -14.85 -8.54 -3.26
C SER A 209 -13.86 -8.19 -2.16
N ILE A 210 -13.44 -9.17 -1.33
CA ILE A 210 -12.35 -8.97 -0.36
C ILE A 210 -11.04 -8.67 -1.12
N GLY A 211 -10.82 -9.34 -2.25
CA GLY A 211 -9.70 -9.11 -3.17
C GLY A 211 -9.65 -7.68 -3.69
N GLU A 212 -10.71 -7.25 -4.36
CA GLU A 212 -10.88 -5.89 -4.91
C GLU A 212 -10.70 -4.83 -3.82
N ALA A 213 -11.37 -5.03 -2.69
CA ALA A 213 -11.33 -4.10 -1.56
C ALA A 213 -9.93 -3.95 -0.95
N PHE A 214 -9.16 -5.04 -0.88
CA PHE A 214 -7.79 -5.00 -0.39
C PHE A 214 -6.87 -4.30 -1.37
N GLY A 215 -7.06 -4.49 -2.68
CA GLY A 215 -6.33 -3.74 -3.72
C GLY A 215 -6.53 -2.24 -3.56
N ASP A 216 -7.79 -1.80 -3.51
CA ASP A 216 -8.17 -0.39 -3.32
C ASP A 216 -7.61 0.17 -1.99
N TYR A 217 -7.74 -0.57 -0.90
CA TYR A 217 -7.21 -0.17 0.40
C TYR A 217 -5.68 -0.04 0.43
N LEU A 218 -4.98 -1.04 -0.13
CA LEU A 218 -3.51 -1.05 -0.15
C LEU A 218 -2.97 0.09 -1.01
N ALA A 219 -3.65 0.42 -2.11
CA ALA A 219 -3.32 1.56 -2.95
C ALA A 219 -3.31 2.87 -2.16
N VAL A 220 -4.38 3.18 -1.43
CA VAL A 220 -4.45 4.38 -0.59
C VAL A 220 -3.42 4.33 0.53
N ALA A 221 -3.28 3.20 1.23
CA ALA A 221 -2.37 3.09 2.37
C ALA A 221 -0.90 3.29 1.97
N VAL A 222 -0.47 2.70 0.85
CA VAL A 222 0.90 2.85 0.33
C VAL A 222 1.10 4.24 -0.29
N GLY A 223 0.10 4.77 -1.00
CA GLY A 223 0.13 6.13 -1.56
C GLY A 223 0.32 7.20 -0.47
N GLU A 224 -0.45 7.14 0.61
CA GLU A 224 -0.30 8.02 1.78
C GLU A 224 1.07 7.86 2.44
N HIS A 225 1.55 6.63 2.61
CA HIS A 225 2.87 6.37 3.20
C HIS A 225 4.00 6.98 2.36
N ALA A 226 3.95 6.80 1.04
CA ALA A 226 4.92 7.38 0.13
C ALA A 226 4.84 8.91 0.17
N ALA A 227 3.64 9.49 0.14
CA ALA A 227 3.47 10.93 0.21
C ALA A 227 4.06 11.53 1.49
N GLU A 228 3.83 10.90 2.65
CA GLU A 228 4.48 11.29 3.91
C GLU A 228 6.01 11.18 3.81
N ARG A 229 6.51 10.02 3.35
CA ARG A 229 7.94 9.72 3.25
C ARG A 229 8.71 10.70 2.37
N TYR A 230 8.11 11.13 1.26
CA TYR A 230 8.76 12.03 0.29
C TYR A 230 8.33 13.50 0.42
N GLY A 231 7.40 13.81 1.34
CA GLY A 231 6.84 15.15 1.49
C GLY A 231 6.02 15.60 0.29
N TRP A 232 5.34 14.67 -0.39
CA TRP A 232 4.51 14.97 -1.55
C TRP A 232 3.13 15.48 -1.12
N PRO A 233 2.51 16.37 -1.92
CA PRO A 233 1.17 16.85 -1.65
C PRO A 233 0.12 15.76 -1.95
N LEU A 234 -0.89 15.67 -1.09
CA LEU A 234 -2.17 15.02 -1.36
C LEU A 234 -3.24 16.11 -1.36
N LYS A 235 -3.79 16.43 -2.53
CA LYS A 235 -4.70 17.58 -2.75
C LYS A 235 -6.06 17.18 -3.28
N ALA A 236 -6.22 15.96 -3.78
CA ALA A 236 -7.53 15.37 -3.99
C ALA A 236 -7.96 14.61 -2.72
N ASP A 237 -9.17 14.06 -2.75
CA ASP A 237 -9.69 13.26 -1.64
C ASP A 237 -9.01 11.88 -1.64
N VAL A 238 -8.24 11.59 -0.60
CA VAL A 238 -7.46 10.34 -0.45
C VAL A 238 -8.32 9.08 -0.39
N ALA A 239 -9.62 9.20 -0.10
CA ALA A 239 -10.51 8.05 -0.12
C ALA A 239 -10.91 7.62 -1.55
N CYS A 240 -10.64 8.47 -2.54
CA CYS A 240 -10.84 8.14 -3.94
C CYS A 240 -9.65 7.34 -4.47
N VAL A 241 -9.95 6.28 -5.22
CA VAL A 241 -8.94 5.44 -5.89
C VAL A 241 -8.96 5.71 -7.38
N ALA A 242 -7.77 5.79 -7.96
CA ALA A 242 -7.49 5.89 -9.39
C ALA A 242 -8.16 7.10 -10.05
N ASP A 243 -8.09 8.27 -9.41
CA ASP A 243 -8.73 9.50 -9.89
C ASP A 243 -8.11 10.02 -11.20
N TRP A 244 -6.81 9.79 -11.44
CA TRP A 244 -6.18 10.12 -12.73
C TRP A 244 -6.62 9.17 -13.83
N ASP A 245 -6.58 7.87 -13.60
CA ASP A 245 -7.06 6.87 -14.56
C ASP A 245 -8.53 7.16 -14.98
N SER A 246 -9.32 7.59 -13.99
CA SER A 246 -10.74 7.88 -14.13
C SER A 246 -11.12 9.13 -14.92
N VAL A 247 -10.17 10.00 -15.31
CA VAL A 247 -10.50 11.26 -15.99
C VAL A 247 -11.16 11.06 -17.35
N THR A 248 -10.97 9.89 -17.97
CA THR A 248 -11.50 9.62 -19.32
C THR A 248 -12.90 9.00 -19.32
N TYR A 249 -13.35 8.42 -18.19
CA TYR A 249 -14.59 7.64 -18.10
C TYR A 249 -15.50 7.99 -16.92
N SER A 250 -15.10 8.92 -16.04
CA SER A 250 -15.93 9.42 -14.92
C SER A 250 -16.20 10.92 -15.01
N ASN A 251 -17.14 11.43 -14.21
CA ASN A 251 -17.36 12.88 -14.05
C ASN A 251 -16.58 13.39 -12.84
N ALA A 252 -16.15 14.67 -12.89
CA ALA A 252 -15.52 15.32 -11.75
C ALA A 252 -16.46 15.41 -10.51
N PRO A 253 -15.95 15.19 -9.27
CA PRO A 253 -14.60 14.71 -8.96
C PRO A 253 -14.39 13.28 -9.48
N HIS A 254 -13.32 13.10 -10.25
CA HIS A 254 -13.00 11.84 -10.91
C HIS A 254 -12.65 10.81 -9.87
N CYS A 255 -13.23 9.62 -10.03
CA CYS A 255 -13.04 8.54 -9.09
C CYS A 255 -13.47 7.21 -9.68
N LEU A 256 -12.62 6.20 -9.61
CA LEU A 256 -12.99 4.85 -10.03
C LEU A 256 -13.94 4.27 -8.98
N ARG A 257 -13.47 4.28 -7.73
CA ARG A 257 -14.20 3.81 -6.55
C ARG A 257 -13.72 4.55 -5.31
N ARG A 258 -14.55 4.50 -4.26
CA ARG A 258 -14.22 5.08 -2.96
C ARG A 258 -14.08 4.00 -1.90
N ILE A 259 -13.04 4.09 -1.09
CA ILE A 259 -12.84 3.19 0.07
C ILE A 259 -13.59 3.65 1.31
N ASP A 260 -14.32 4.76 1.24
CA ASP A 260 -15.05 5.34 2.37
C ASP A 260 -16.57 5.34 2.17
N SER A 261 -17.12 4.56 1.25
CA SER A 261 -18.57 4.55 1.02
C SER A 261 -19.35 4.03 2.24
N ASP A 262 -20.61 4.44 2.38
CA ASP A 262 -21.46 4.02 3.50
C ASP A 262 -22.18 2.69 3.26
N LYS A 263 -21.74 1.90 2.25
CA LYS A 263 -22.34 0.61 1.94
C LYS A 263 -22.22 -0.36 3.12
N THR A 264 -23.24 -1.19 3.26
CA THR A 264 -23.35 -2.26 4.24
C THR A 264 -23.55 -3.60 3.53
N TYR A 265 -23.46 -4.70 4.27
CA TYR A 265 -23.68 -6.05 3.74
C TYR A 265 -25.03 -6.25 3.02
N ALA A 266 -26.02 -5.42 3.31
CA ALA A 266 -27.34 -5.44 2.67
C ALA A 266 -27.34 -4.85 1.26
N ASP A 267 -26.34 -4.03 0.92
CA ASP A 267 -26.25 -3.31 -0.36
C ASP A 267 -25.56 -4.12 -1.47
N ARG A 268 -25.20 -5.38 -1.18
CA ARG A 268 -24.54 -6.27 -2.15
C ARG A 268 -25.40 -6.53 -3.36
N ILE A 269 -24.78 -6.46 -4.54
CA ILE A 269 -25.41 -6.71 -5.84
C ILE A 269 -24.82 -7.92 -6.57
N GLY A 270 -23.82 -8.58 -5.99
CA GLY A 270 -23.20 -9.76 -6.58
C GLY A 270 -22.09 -9.41 -7.60
N GLU A 271 -21.51 -8.21 -7.50
CA GLU A 271 -20.44 -7.72 -8.36
C GLU A 271 -19.24 -7.36 -7.48
N VAL A 272 -18.05 -7.88 -7.82
CA VAL A 272 -16.93 -7.92 -6.88
C VAL A 272 -16.45 -6.54 -6.49
N HIS A 273 -16.37 -5.59 -7.43
CA HIS A 273 -15.88 -4.24 -7.16
C HIS A 273 -16.91 -3.44 -6.33
N ALA A 274 -18.20 -3.50 -6.70
CA ALA A 274 -19.28 -2.81 -6.02
C ALA A 274 -19.50 -3.33 -4.59
N ASP A 275 -19.43 -4.65 -4.39
CA ASP A 275 -19.55 -5.30 -3.08
C ASP A 275 -18.25 -5.12 -2.26
N GLY A 276 -17.10 -4.95 -2.92
CA GLY A 276 -15.80 -4.69 -2.29
C GLY A 276 -15.75 -3.38 -1.50
N GLU A 277 -16.47 -2.35 -1.94
CA GLU A 277 -16.57 -1.08 -1.20
C GLU A 277 -17.08 -1.23 0.24
N ILE A 278 -17.88 -2.27 0.53
CA ILE A 278 -18.32 -2.59 1.89
C ILE A 278 -17.11 -2.98 2.75
N TRP A 279 -16.23 -3.81 2.18
CA TRP A 279 -15.07 -4.34 2.87
C TRP A 279 -13.97 -3.28 3.01
N SER A 280 -13.68 -2.50 1.96
CA SER A 280 -12.64 -1.46 1.99
C SER A 280 -12.96 -0.37 3.02
N ARG A 281 -14.24 -0.01 3.20
CA ARG A 281 -14.66 0.87 4.29
C ARG A 281 -14.37 0.31 5.67
N ALA A 282 -14.59 -1.00 5.89
CA ALA A 282 -14.22 -1.62 7.16
C ALA A 282 -12.71 -1.55 7.39
N LEU A 283 -11.88 -1.77 6.37
CA LEU A 283 -10.43 -1.65 6.46
C LEU A 283 -10.00 -0.21 6.82
N LEU A 284 -10.61 0.80 6.19
CA LEU A 284 -10.37 2.21 6.50
C LEU A 284 -10.79 2.57 7.94
N ASP A 285 -11.95 2.09 8.40
CA ASP A 285 -12.43 2.31 9.77
C ASP A 285 -11.46 1.65 10.80
N ILE A 286 -10.89 0.47 10.49
CA ILE A 286 -9.84 -0.17 11.30
C ILE A 286 -8.57 0.70 11.34
N ARG A 287 -8.11 1.18 10.19
CA ARG A 287 -6.92 2.04 10.07
C ARG A 287 -7.07 3.32 10.86
N THR A 288 -8.24 3.93 10.78
CA THR A 288 -8.58 5.15 11.53
C THR A 288 -8.56 4.90 13.04
N ALA A 289 -9.09 3.77 13.50
CA ALA A 289 -9.20 3.47 14.93
C ALA A 289 -7.87 3.05 15.58
N LEU A 290 -6.99 2.36 14.83
CA LEU A 290 -5.76 1.76 15.38
C LEU A 290 -4.47 2.45 14.93
N GLY A 291 -4.57 3.34 13.94
CA GLY A 291 -3.44 3.94 13.26
C GLY A 291 -2.83 2.99 12.19
N PRO A 292 -2.10 3.54 11.20
CA PRO A 292 -1.65 2.80 10.01
C PRO A 292 -0.89 1.52 10.34
N ARG A 293 0.16 1.63 11.16
CA ARG A 293 1.06 0.49 11.44
C ARG A 293 0.36 -0.69 12.12
N ILE A 294 -0.51 -0.45 13.09
CA ILE A 294 -1.19 -1.53 13.83
C ILE A 294 -2.25 -2.17 12.94
N ALA A 295 -3.07 -1.34 12.27
CA ALA A 295 -4.12 -1.80 11.39
C ALA A 295 -3.57 -2.65 10.23
N ASP A 296 -2.55 -2.16 9.52
CA ASP A 296 -2.05 -2.83 8.32
C ASP A 296 -1.34 -4.15 8.65
N ARG A 297 -0.68 -4.22 9.81
CA ARG A 297 -0.16 -5.49 10.35
C ARG A 297 -1.27 -6.48 10.63
N ILE A 298 -2.42 -6.04 11.18
CA ILE A 298 -3.57 -6.93 11.45
C ILE A 298 -4.18 -7.38 10.13
N ILE A 299 -4.49 -6.45 9.23
CA ILE A 299 -5.21 -6.68 7.98
C ILE A 299 -4.44 -7.66 7.09
N VAL A 300 -3.17 -7.35 6.80
CA VAL A 300 -2.34 -8.20 5.94
C VAL A 300 -2.05 -9.56 6.60
N ASN A 301 -1.86 -9.61 7.93
CA ASN A 301 -1.59 -10.88 8.61
C ASN A 301 -2.83 -11.78 8.70
N ALA A 302 -4.03 -11.19 8.77
CA ALA A 302 -5.28 -11.96 8.81
C ALA A 302 -5.50 -12.77 7.52
N GLN A 303 -5.04 -12.25 6.38
CA GLN A 303 -5.18 -12.88 5.06
C GLN A 303 -4.53 -14.26 4.98
N PHE A 304 -3.46 -14.52 5.74
CA PHE A 304 -2.85 -15.87 5.82
C PHE A 304 -3.79 -16.94 6.42
N GLY A 305 -4.86 -16.53 7.10
CA GLY A 305 -5.88 -17.40 7.65
C GLY A 305 -7.11 -17.58 6.75
N PHE A 306 -7.09 -17.03 5.53
CA PHE A 306 -8.21 -17.13 4.59
C PHE A 306 -8.07 -18.39 3.70
N SER A 307 -9.21 -18.80 3.15
CA SER A 307 -9.37 -19.81 2.09
C SER A 307 -9.70 -19.14 0.74
N PRO A 308 -9.53 -19.84 -0.40
CA PRO A 308 -9.86 -19.33 -1.73
C PRO A 308 -11.27 -18.72 -1.90
N ASP A 309 -12.25 -19.27 -1.18
CA ASP A 309 -13.68 -18.95 -1.24
C ASP A 309 -14.18 -18.19 -0.01
N THR A 310 -13.28 -17.62 0.80
CA THR A 310 -13.58 -16.97 2.09
C THR A 310 -14.76 -16.00 2.00
N SER A 311 -15.74 -16.19 2.89
CA SER A 311 -16.86 -15.28 3.05
C SER A 311 -16.48 -14.03 3.86
N PHE A 312 -17.25 -12.95 3.73
CA PHE A 312 -17.09 -11.74 4.54
C PHE A 312 -17.16 -12.05 6.04
N THR A 313 -18.06 -12.95 6.44
CA THR A 313 -18.19 -13.40 7.85
C THR A 313 -16.90 -14.05 8.34
N ALA A 314 -16.38 -15.01 7.57
CA ALA A 314 -15.18 -15.74 7.95
C ALA A 314 -13.94 -14.83 7.97
N ALA A 315 -13.78 -13.97 6.96
CA ALA A 315 -12.70 -12.99 6.93
C ALA A 315 -12.76 -12.05 8.13
N ALA A 316 -13.95 -11.55 8.51
CA ALA A 316 -14.10 -10.61 9.60
C ALA A 316 -13.77 -11.27 10.95
N GLN A 317 -14.27 -12.50 11.18
CA GLN A 317 -13.94 -13.28 12.37
C GLN A 317 -12.45 -13.57 12.48
N THR A 318 -11.80 -13.97 11.37
CA THR A 318 -10.35 -14.21 11.32
C THR A 318 -9.55 -12.93 11.59
N THR A 319 -10.01 -11.79 11.07
CA THR A 319 -9.35 -10.49 11.29
C THR A 319 -9.47 -10.05 12.75
N VAL A 320 -10.64 -10.22 13.38
CA VAL A 320 -10.84 -9.97 14.82
C VAL A 320 -9.97 -10.89 15.68
N ALA A 321 -9.88 -12.18 15.34
CA ALA A 321 -9.03 -13.14 16.05
C ALA A 321 -7.54 -12.79 15.90
N THR A 322 -7.11 -12.37 14.72
CA THR A 322 -5.75 -11.90 14.45
C THR A 322 -5.42 -10.66 15.29
N ALA A 323 -6.31 -9.67 15.33
CA ALA A 323 -6.17 -8.48 16.17
C ALA A 323 -6.04 -8.82 17.66
N GLN A 324 -6.90 -9.74 18.15
CA GLN A 324 -6.84 -10.23 19.53
C GLN A 324 -5.51 -10.88 19.87
N LYS A 325 -4.96 -11.69 18.94
CA LYS A 325 -3.70 -12.40 19.13
C LYS A 325 -2.50 -11.45 19.12
N MET A 326 -2.49 -10.46 18.23
CA MET A 326 -1.35 -9.56 18.03
C MET A 326 -1.32 -8.40 19.02
N TYR A 327 -2.47 -7.81 19.33
CA TYR A 327 -2.57 -6.54 20.05
C TYR A 327 -3.63 -6.55 21.17
N GLY A 328 -4.22 -7.71 21.46
CA GLY A 328 -5.14 -7.88 22.58
C GLY A 328 -6.55 -7.34 22.34
N LYS A 329 -7.32 -7.26 23.44
CA LYS A 329 -8.78 -7.03 23.40
C LYS A 329 -9.18 -5.67 22.84
N GLY A 330 -8.37 -4.62 23.06
CA GLY A 330 -8.65 -3.29 22.55
C GLY A 330 -8.68 -3.25 21.02
N ALA A 331 -7.62 -3.79 20.39
CA ALA A 331 -7.54 -3.89 18.93
C ALA A 331 -8.64 -4.79 18.36
N ALA A 332 -8.91 -5.95 18.98
CA ALA A 332 -9.99 -6.84 18.57
C ALA A 332 -11.37 -6.17 18.60
N ASN A 333 -11.63 -5.31 19.60
CA ASN A 333 -12.87 -4.56 19.69
C ASN A 333 -12.99 -3.49 18.59
N ALA A 334 -11.92 -2.77 18.27
CA ALA A 334 -11.91 -1.79 17.18
C ALA A 334 -12.19 -2.47 15.83
N VAL A 335 -11.53 -3.61 15.56
CA VAL A 335 -11.78 -4.41 14.35
C VAL A 335 -13.20 -4.93 14.30
N ARG A 336 -13.72 -5.46 15.40
CA ARG A 336 -15.12 -5.92 15.47
C ARG A 336 -16.09 -4.78 15.18
N ALA A 337 -15.86 -3.60 15.76
CA ALA A 337 -16.72 -2.44 15.58
C ALA A 337 -16.75 -1.97 14.11
N ALA A 338 -15.61 -1.95 13.42
CA ALA A 338 -15.54 -1.58 12.00
C ALA A 338 -16.39 -2.51 11.12
N PHE A 339 -16.28 -3.83 11.29
CA PHE A 339 -17.10 -4.78 10.54
C PHE A 339 -18.58 -4.77 10.95
N GLN A 340 -18.88 -4.54 12.24
CA GLN A 340 -20.26 -4.36 12.70
C GLN A 340 -20.92 -3.11 12.12
N ALA A 341 -20.16 -2.02 11.92
CA ALA A 341 -20.66 -0.81 11.27
C ALA A 341 -21.05 -1.05 9.81
N ARG A 342 -20.46 -2.05 9.14
CA ARG A 342 -20.85 -2.51 7.80
C ARG A 342 -21.92 -3.60 7.80
N ALA A 343 -22.49 -3.91 8.96
CA ALA A 343 -23.47 -4.98 9.16
C ALA A 343 -22.99 -6.36 8.66
N ILE A 344 -21.67 -6.63 8.72
CA ILE A 344 -21.14 -7.97 8.38
C ILE A 344 -21.70 -8.99 9.37
N PRO A 345 -22.34 -10.08 8.89
CA PRO A 345 -22.96 -11.05 9.78
C PRO A 345 -21.94 -11.85 10.61
N GLY A 346 -22.41 -12.47 11.68
CA GLY A 346 -21.60 -13.40 12.49
C GLY A 346 -20.63 -12.75 13.48
N LEU A 347 -20.75 -11.44 13.75
CA LEU A 347 -19.99 -10.72 14.77
C LEU A 347 -20.91 -10.27 15.91
N THR A 348 -20.96 -11.04 16.99
CA THR A 348 -21.66 -10.66 18.23
C THR A 348 -20.77 -9.84 19.14
#